data_AF-A0A2X2JE25-F1
#
_entry.id   AF-A0A2X2JE25-F1
#
_cell.length_a   1.000
_cell.length_b   1.000
_cell.length_c   1.000
_cell.angle_alpha   90.00
_cell.angle_beta   90.00
_cell.angle_gamma   90.00
#
_symmetry.space_group_name_H-M   'P 1'
#
loop_
_entity.id
_entity.type
_entity.pdbx_description
1 polymer ?
#
loop_
_entity_poly.entity_id
_entity_poly.type
_entity_poly.pdbx_seq_one_letter_code
_entity_poly.pdbx_strand_id
1 'polypeptide(L)'
;MEHRCLLSRGKQAFLEKDKPKILLIQSENVEKANAWRKGLFYFDNEKFAEVVPEFEQWYGIRIVIDPKIAGLPITGMISRYENIREVLAIIKMTNNINYIERKGTIYVTEANP
;
A
#
# COMPACT_ATOMS: atom_id res chain seq x y z
N MET A 1 35.25 17.41 -2.48
CA MET A 1 35.05 16.36 -1.45
C MET A 1 34.03 15.39 -2.02
N GLU A 2 34.39 14.12 -2.24
CA GLU A 2 33.43 13.09 -2.68
C GLU A 2 32.71 12.51 -1.47
N HIS A 3 31.37 12.59 -1.44
CA HIS A 3 30.58 11.87 -0.45
C HIS A 3 30.22 10.50 -1.01
N ARG A 4 30.96 9.46 -0.60
CA ARG A 4 30.66 8.07 -0.97
C ARG A 4 29.73 7.47 0.07
N CYS A 5 28.52 7.07 -0.35
CA CYS A 5 27.59 6.33 0.48
C CYS A 5 27.61 4.86 0.02
N LEU A 6 28.07 3.95 0.89
CA LEU A 6 28.09 2.52 0.62
C LEU A 6 26.78 1.89 1.14
N LEU A 7 25.91 1.44 0.23
CA LEU A 7 24.66 0.77 0.59
C LEU A 7 24.91 -0.73 0.81
N SER A 8 24.64 -1.22 2.02
CA SER A 8 24.59 -2.65 2.32
C SER A 8 23.21 -3.23 1.95
N ARG A 9 23.09 -4.56 1.81
CA ARG A 9 21.77 -5.21 1.58
C ARG A 9 20.77 -4.75 2.66
N GLY A 10 19.57 -4.37 2.24
CA GLY A 10 18.55 -3.79 3.13
C GLY A 10 18.74 -2.31 3.44
N LYS A 11 19.38 -1.53 2.56
CA LYS A 11 19.42 -0.07 2.71
C LYS A 11 19.00 0.61 1.43
N GLN A 12 18.20 1.67 1.56
CA GLN A 12 17.77 2.54 0.49
C GLN A 12 18.18 3.97 0.80
N ALA A 13 18.40 4.75 -0.25
CA ALA A 13 18.75 6.16 -0.18
C ALA A 13 17.81 6.95 -1.09
N PHE A 14 17.25 8.03 -0.56
CA PHE A 14 16.45 8.99 -1.33
C PHE A 14 17.16 10.34 -1.34
N LEU A 15 17.07 11.04 -2.46
CA LEU A 15 17.62 12.39 -2.65
C LEU A 15 16.47 13.35 -2.91
N GLU A 16 16.21 14.26 -1.98
CA GLU A 16 15.30 15.38 -2.20
C GLU A 16 15.98 16.42 -3.09
N LYS A 17 15.29 16.84 -4.15
CA LYS A 17 15.81 17.73 -5.19
C LYS A 17 16.28 19.10 -4.66
N ASP A 18 15.73 19.54 -3.53
CA ASP A 18 15.97 20.85 -2.92
C ASP A 18 16.75 20.81 -1.59
N LYS A 19 17.17 19.62 -1.14
CA LYS A 19 18.01 19.44 0.05
C LYS A 19 19.07 18.37 -0.23
N PRO A 20 20.37 18.71 -0.30
CA PRO A 20 21.44 17.75 -0.53
C PRO A 20 21.75 16.91 0.73
N LYS A 21 20.71 16.40 1.40
CA LYS A 21 20.80 15.45 2.50
C LYS A 21 20.29 14.10 1.99
N ILE A 22 21.19 13.13 1.93
CA ILE A 22 20.83 11.74 1.67
C ILE A 22 20.13 11.21 2.92
N LEU A 23 18.85 10.87 2.81
CA LEU A 23 18.12 10.18 3.86
C LEU A 23 18.48 8.70 3.80
N LEU A 24 19.29 8.26 4.75
CA LEU A 24 19.56 6.85 5.01
C LEU A 24 18.45 6.31 5.90
N ILE A 25 17.47 5.67 5.27
CA ILE A 25 16.42 4.95 5.99
C ILE A 25 16.97 3.55 6.27
N GLN A 26 17.11 3.18 7.54
CA GLN A 26 17.30 1.77 7.90
C GLN A 26 16.05 1.04 7.38
N SER A 27 16.20 0.03 6.52
CA SER A 27 15.03 -0.71 6.05
C SER A 27 14.44 -1.45 7.24
N GLU A 28 13.42 -0.89 7.86
CA GLU A 28 12.69 -1.60 8.92
C GLU A 28 11.96 -2.81 8.36
N ASN A 29 11.88 -2.97 7.03
CA ASN A 29 11.33 -4.19 6.47
C ASN A 29 11.95 -4.54 5.11
N VAL A 30 13.07 -5.28 5.15
CA VAL A 30 13.65 -5.95 3.97
C VAL A 30 12.58 -6.77 3.23
N GLU A 31 11.55 -7.24 3.94
CA GLU A 31 10.43 -7.95 3.33
C GLU A 31 9.55 -7.02 2.49
N LYS A 32 9.17 -5.83 2.99
CA LYS A 32 8.44 -4.82 2.19
C LYS A 32 9.21 -4.44 0.92
N ALA A 33 10.53 -4.23 1.07
CA ALA A 33 11.41 -3.91 -0.06
C ALA A 33 11.58 -5.05 -1.08
N ASN A 34 11.26 -6.30 -0.71
CA ASN A 34 11.30 -7.46 -1.60
C ASN A 34 9.90 -7.93 -2.04
N ALA A 35 8.82 -7.49 -1.40
CA ALA A 35 7.45 -7.92 -1.66
C ALA A 35 7.04 -7.61 -3.10
N TRP A 36 7.36 -6.42 -3.60
CA TRP A 36 7.07 -6.04 -4.99
C TRP A 36 7.79 -6.95 -6.01
N ARG A 37 9.01 -7.43 -5.70
CA ARG A 37 9.73 -8.41 -6.55
C ARG A 37 9.09 -9.79 -6.52
N LYS A 38 8.40 -10.14 -5.44
CA LYS A 38 7.63 -11.38 -5.30
C LYS A 38 6.20 -11.25 -5.82
N GLY A 39 5.82 -10.09 -6.37
CA GLY A 39 4.46 -9.82 -6.83
C GLY A 39 3.44 -9.70 -5.70
N LEU A 40 3.86 -9.18 -4.54
CA LEU A 40 3.02 -9.00 -3.36
C LEU A 40 2.88 -7.51 -3.01
N PHE A 41 1.68 -7.11 -2.62
CA PHE A 41 1.46 -5.97 -1.74
C PHE A 41 1.90 -6.34 -0.33
N TYR A 42 2.47 -5.39 0.38
CA TYR A 42 2.89 -5.54 1.77
C TYR A 42 2.46 -4.30 2.54
N PHE A 43 1.55 -4.50 3.50
CA PHE A 43 1.05 -3.45 4.36
C PHE A 43 1.36 -3.81 5.81
N ASP A 44 1.89 -2.82 6.54
CA ASP A 44 2.21 -2.95 7.96
C ASP A 44 1.62 -1.77 8.72
N ASN A 45 0.41 -1.99 9.26
CA ASN A 45 -0.36 -0.99 9.99
C ASN A 45 -0.57 0.31 9.18
N GLU A 46 -0.79 0.18 7.88
CA GLU A 46 -1.02 1.31 6.97
C GLU A 46 -2.50 1.68 6.94
N LYS A 47 -2.84 2.96 6.86
CA LYS A 47 -4.25 3.36 6.81
C LYS A 47 -4.85 2.94 5.48
N PHE A 48 -6.11 2.53 5.47
CA PHE A 48 -6.77 2.12 4.24
C PHE A 48 -6.75 3.21 3.16
N ALA A 49 -6.84 4.49 3.54
CA ALA A 49 -6.68 5.61 2.63
C ALA A 49 -5.28 5.73 1.99
N GLU A 50 -4.24 5.23 2.64
CA GLU A 50 -2.86 5.21 2.13
C GLU A 50 -2.63 4.00 1.21
N VAL A 51 -3.36 2.91 1.43
CA VAL A 51 -3.29 1.67 0.64
C VAL A 51 -4.05 1.79 -0.69
N VAL A 52 -5.21 2.46 -0.70
CA VAL A 52 -6.09 2.57 -1.86
C VAL A 52 -5.41 3.09 -3.14
N PRO A 53 -4.57 4.15 -3.10
CA PRO A 53 -3.85 4.61 -4.29
C PRO A 53 -2.97 3.54 -4.93
N GLU A 54 -2.36 2.64 -4.14
CA GLU A 54 -1.54 1.55 -4.67
C GLU A 54 -2.41 0.54 -5.45
N PHE A 55 -3.63 0.27 -4.98
CA PHE A 55 -4.60 -0.54 -5.71
C PHE A 55 -5.11 0.15 -6.98
N GLU A 56 -5.47 1.44 -6.91
CA GLU A 56 -5.91 2.20 -8.08
C GLU A 56 -4.83 2.18 -9.17
N GLN A 57 -3.56 2.39 -8.79
CA GLN A 57 -2.43 2.40 -9.73
C GLN A 57 -2.17 1.03 -10.34
N TRP A 58 -2.20 -0.05 -9.55
CA TRP A 58 -1.86 -1.38 -10.03
C TRP A 58 -2.96 -1.99 -10.91
N TYR A 59 -4.22 -1.77 -10.55
CA TYR A 59 -5.37 -2.35 -11.25
C TYR A 59 -5.97 -1.40 -12.30
N GLY A 60 -5.56 -0.13 -12.36
CA GLY A 60 -6.08 0.85 -13.32
C GLY A 60 -7.56 1.17 -13.10
N ILE A 61 -7.99 1.21 -11.84
CA ILE A 61 -9.39 1.38 -11.43
C ILE A 61 -9.54 2.60 -10.53
N ARG A 62 -10.80 3.04 -10.36
CA ARG A 62 -11.16 4.07 -9.38
C ARG A 62 -11.74 3.41 -8.13
N ILE A 63 -11.25 3.77 -6.95
CA ILE A 63 -11.78 3.35 -5.65
C ILE A 63 -12.14 4.59 -4.84
N VAL A 64 -13.37 4.64 -4.36
CA VAL A 64 -13.87 5.68 -3.46
C VAL A 64 -14.17 5.04 -2.11
N ILE A 65 -13.54 5.54 -1.06
CA ILE A 65 -13.73 5.03 0.30
C ILE A 65 -14.56 6.00 1.15
N ASP A 66 -15.39 5.43 2.03
CA ASP A 66 -16.09 6.20 3.07
C ASP A 66 -15.06 6.80 4.07
N PRO A 67 -15.15 8.09 4.40
CA PRO A 67 -14.31 8.72 5.43
C PRO A 67 -14.25 7.95 6.76
N LYS A 68 -15.32 7.25 7.15
CA LYS A 68 -15.37 6.45 8.38
C LYS A 68 -14.33 5.32 8.41
N ILE A 69 -14.01 4.74 7.25
CA ILE A 69 -13.07 3.62 7.13
C ILE A 69 -11.68 4.06 6.64
N ALA A 70 -11.48 5.35 6.39
CA ALA A 70 -10.22 5.87 5.85
C ALA A 70 -9.01 5.59 6.77
N GLY A 71 -9.23 5.59 8.08
CA GLY A 71 -8.21 5.31 9.09
C GLY A 71 -8.09 3.84 9.50
N LEU A 72 -8.83 2.92 8.86
CA LEU A 72 -8.78 1.50 9.17
C LEU A 72 -7.35 0.96 8.92
N PRO A 73 -6.68 0.36 9.94
CA PRO A 73 -5.36 -0.19 9.75
C PRO A 73 -5.40 -1.47 8.91
N ILE A 74 -4.56 -1.52 7.89
CA ILE A 74 -4.37 -2.67 7.01
C ILE A 74 -3.00 -3.26 7.30
N THR A 75 -3.00 -4.53 7.67
CA THR A 75 -1.80 -5.33 7.86
C THR A 75 -1.94 -6.64 7.11
N GLY A 76 -0.96 -6.97 6.28
CA GLY A 76 -0.94 -8.24 5.57
C GLY A 76 -0.13 -8.20 4.27
N MET A 77 -0.03 -9.39 3.68
CA MET A 77 0.57 -9.59 2.36
C MET A 77 -0.51 -10.07 1.41
N ILE A 78 -0.68 -9.38 0.28
CA ILE A 78 -1.70 -9.73 -0.71
C ILE A 78 -1.04 -9.90 -2.07
N SER A 79 -1.33 -11.00 -2.76
CA SER A 79 -0.80 -11.22 -4.12
C SER A 79 -1.37 -10.19 -5.10
N ARG A 80 -0.48 -9.56 -5.85
CA ARG A 80 -0.80 -8.58 -6.91
C ARG A 80 -1.42 -9.23 -8.16
N TYR A 81 -1.32 -10.55 -8.26
CA TYR A 81 -1.89 -11.33 -9.37
C TYR A 81 -3.38 -11.63 -9.16
N GLU A 82 -3.90 -11.43 -7.94
CA GLU A 82 -5.33 -11.56 -7.67
C GLU A 82 -6.10 -10.38 -8.26
N ASN A 83 -7.35 -10.61 -8.65
CA ASN A 83 -8.25 -9.54 -9.04
C ASN A 83 -8.56 -8.64 -7.84
N ILE A 84 -8.76 -7.34 -8.04
CA ILE A 84 -9.14 -6.39 -6.98
C ILE A 84 -10.34 -6.89 -6.13
N ARG A 85 -11.31 -7.59 -6.73
CA ARG A 85 -12.47 -8.12 -5.99
C ARG A 85 -12.07 -9.15 -4.93
N GLU A 86 -11.06 -9.98 -5.22
CA GLU A 86 -10.51 -10.95 -4.27
C GLU A 86 -9.71 -10.23 -3.17
N VAL A 87 -8.90 -9.24 -3.54
CA VAL A 87 -8.18 -8.37 -2.58
C VAL A 87 -9.17 -7.73 -1.59
N LEU A 88 -10.24 -7.12 -2.10
CA LEU A 88 -11.26 -6.47 -1.26
C LEU A 88 -12.10 -7.48 -0.46
N ALA A 89 -12.29 -8.70 -0.98
CA ALA A 89 -12.94 -9.79 -0.24
C ALA A 89 -12.08 -10.21 0.96
N ILE A 90 -10.76 -10.36 0.79
CA ILE A 90 -9.82 -10.65 1.89
C ILE A 90 -9.88 -9.54 2.94
N ILE A 91 -9.83 -8.26 2.53
CA ILE A 91 -9.91 -7.13 3.46
C ILE A 91 -11.26 -7.12 4.20
N LYS A 92 -12.36 -7.48 3.53
CA LYS A 92 -13.69 -7.64 4.13
C LYS A 92 -13.77 -8.80 5.13
N MET A 93 -13.01 -9.88 4.96
CA MET A 93 -13.01 -10.99 5.91
C MET A 93 -12.40 -10.60 7.26
N THR A 94 -11.44 -9.67 7.26
CA THR A 94 -10.73 -9.25 8.47
C THR A 94 -11.21 -7.91 9.04
N ASN A 95 -12.01 -7.15 8.27
CA ASN A 95 -12.44 -5.81 8.64
C ASN A 95 -13.94 -5.58 8.34
N ASN A 96 -14.56 -4.65 9.07
CA ASN A 96 -15.97 -4.33 8.91
C ASN A 96 -16.25 -3.44 7.68
N ILE A 97 -15.87 -3.90 6.48
CA ILE A 97 -16.07 -3.19 5.22
C ILE A 97 -17.00 -3.93 4.26
N ASN A 98 -17.70 -3.19 3.42
CA ASN A 98 -18.45 -3.66 2.27
C ASN A 98 -17.99 -2.90 1.03
N TYR A 99 -18.22 -3.47 -0.16
CA TYR A 99 -17.95 -2.76 -1.40
C TYR A 99 -19.02 -3.03 -2.45
N ILE A 100 -19.24 -2.05 -3.32
CA ILE A 100 -20.10 -2.16 -4.51
C ILE A 100 -19.39 -1.55 -5.71
N GLU A 101 -19.63 -2.12 -6.89
CA GLU A 101 -19.09 -1.59 -8.15
C GLU A 101 -20.18 -0.87 -8.93
N ARG A 102 -19.93 0.37 -9.36
CA ARG A 102 -20.85 1.14 -10.21
C ARG A 102 -20.07 1.90 -11.27
N LYS A 103 -20.43 1.69 -12.56
CA LYS A 103 -19.85 2.40 -13.71
C LYS A 103 -18.30 2.40 -13.72
N GLY A 104 -17.69 1.26 -13.37
CA GLY A 104 -16.22 1.13 -13.33
C GLY A 104 -15.53 1.80 -12.13
N THR A 105 -16.29 2.28 -11.14
CA THR A 105 -15.78 2.76 -9.86
C THR A 105 -16.21 1.82 -8.74
N ILE A 106 -15.28 1.45 -7.86
CA ILE A 106 -15.56 0.66 -6.67
C ILE A 106 -15.79 1.64 -5.50
N TYR A 107 -16.90 1.47 -4.80
CA TYR A 107 -17.24 2.22 -3.60
C TYR A 107 -17.10 1.29 -2.41
N VAL A 108 -16.26 1.65 -1.43
CA VAL A 108 -16.02 0.87 -0.22
C VAL A 108 -16.59 1.63 0.98
N THR A 109 -17.42 0.97 1.76
CA THR A 109 -18.13 1.55 2.91
C THR A 109 -17.97 0.67 4.14
N GLU A 110 -18.34 1.18 5.31
CA GLU A 110 -18.53 0.35 6.49
C GLU A 110 -19.64 -0.69 6.26
N ALA A 111 -19.47 -1.92 6.77
CA ALA A 111 -20.44 -3.00 6.55
C ALA A 111 -21.66 -2.93 7.48
N ASN A 112 -21.48 -2.41 8.69
CA ASN A 112 -22.54 -2.18 9.68
C ASN A 112 -22.56 -0.69 10.05
N PRO A 113 -23.29 0.15 9.28
CA PRO A 113 -23.32 1.61 9.46
C PRO A 113 -24.16 2.09 10.66
#